data_AF-A0A7R9EQN7-F1
#
_entry.id   AF-A0A7R9EQN7-F1
#
_cell.length_a   1.000
_cell.length_b   1.000
_cell.length_c   1.000
_cell.angle_alpha   90.00
_cell.angle_beta   90.00
_cell.angle_gamma   90.00
#
_symmetry.space_group_name_H-M   'P 1'
#
loop_
_entity.id
_entity.type
_entity.pdbx_description
1 polymer ?
#
loop_
_entity_poly.entity_id
_entity_poly.type
_entity_poly.pdbx_seq_one_letter_code
_entity_poly.pdbx_strand_id
1 'polypeptide(L)'
;MLDTDEVNQHLRGARVENQLGKNTPNLAERDSNLDLPVLGSLSQHETSALANYATEEGLSVSTDSTPSSHLISSHLISSHLISSHLISSHLISSHLISSHLISSHLISSHLISSHLISSHLISSHLISSHLISSHLISSHLISSHLISSHLISSHLISSHLISSHLISSHLISSHLISSHLISSHLISSHLISSHLISSHLISSHLISSHLISSHLISSHLISSHLISSHLISSHLISSHLISSHLISSHLISSHLISSHLISSHLISSHLISSHLISSHLISSHLISSHLISSHLISSHLISSHLISSHLISSHLISSHLISSHLISSHLISSHLISSHLISSHLISSHLISSHLISSHLISSHLISSHLISSHLISSHLISSHLISSHLISSHLISSHLISSHLISSHLISSHLISSHLISSHLISSHLISSHLISSHLISSHLISSHLISSHLISSHLI
;
A
#
# COMPACT_ATOMS: atom_id res chain seq x y z
N MET A 1 18.54 11.94 9.42
CA MET A 1 17.34 12.78 9.53
C MET A 1 17.60 14.14 10.30
N LEU A 2 17.12 14.59 11.49
CA LEU A 2 17.28 15.92 12.19
C LEU A 2 17.01 15.77 13.71
N ASP A 3 17.40 16.72 14.55
CA ASP A 3 17.16 16.73 16.00
C ASP A 3 15.68 16.86 16.44
N THR A 4 15.24 16.05 17.40
CA THR A 4 13.91 16.05 18.04
C THR A 4 12.88 15.30 17.17
N ASP A 5 11.58 15.58 17.29
CA ASP A 5 10.50 15.07 16.39
C ASP A 5 9.14 15.78 16.57
N GLU A 6 8.84 16.22 17.80
CA GLU A 6 7.52 16.70 18.28
C GLU A 6 6.39 15.65 18.29
N VAL A 7 6.46 14.58 17.48
CA VAL A 7 5.48 13.46 17.44
C VAL A 7 4.03 13.93 17.13
N ASN A 8 3.89 15.11 16.53
CA ASN A 8 2.67 15.91 16.61
C ASN A 8 1.56 15.44 15.64
N GLN A 9 0.32 15.34 16.16
CA GLN A 9 -0.92 15.27 15.38
C GLN A 9 -1.08 13.98 14.57
N HIS A 10 -0.48 13.95 13.37
CA HIS A 10 -0.56 12.85 12.42
C HIS A 10 -2.00 12.36 12.17
N LEU A 11 -2.79 13.16 11.43
CA LEU A 11 -4.12 12.75 10.95
C LEU A 11 -4.04 11.47 10.08
N ARG A 12 -5.00 10.56 10.26
CA ARG A 12 -4.82 9.13 9.98
C ARG A 12 -6.08 8.40 9.51
N GLY A 13 -5.93 7.55 8.49
CA GLY A 13 -6.89 6.50 8.13
C GLY A 13 -7.62 6.66 6.78
N ALA A 14 -7.65 5.58 5.98
CA ALA A 14 -8.55 5.49 4.82
C ALA A 14 -8.10 4.51 3.69
N ARG A 15 -8.48 4.51 2.39
CA ARG A 15 -8.80 5.60 1.41
C ARG A 15 -9.30 5.28 -0.08
N VAL A 16 -10.34 4.47 -0.52
CA VAL A 16 -10.36 3.73 -1.88
C VAL A 16 -11.54 3.49 -3.03
N GLU A 17 -12.90 3.79 -3.09
CA GLU A 17 -14.10 3.54 -4.12
C GLU A 17 -15.29 4.56 -4.58
N ASN A 18 -15.48 5.17 -5.80
CA ASN A 18 -15.85 6.64 -6.16
C ASN A 18 -15.74 7.06 -7.65
N GLN A 19 -16.63 6.60 -8.55
CA GLN A 19 -17.45 7.54 -9.34
C GLN A 19 -18.94 7.13 -9.37
N LEU A 20 -19.86 8.10 -9.36
CA LEU A 20 -21.28 7.84 -9.63
C LEU A 20 -22.20 8.82 -8.89
N GLY A 21 -22.69 8.43 -7.70
CA GLY A 21 -23.58 9.22 -6.84
C GLY A 21 -25.03 9.30 -7.35
N LYS A 22 -25.84 10.33 -7.08
CA LYS A 22 -25.58 11.66 -6.49
C LYS A 22 -25.13 11.61 -5.02
N ASN A 23 -25.30 12.74 -4.32
CA ASN A 23 -25.18 12.87 -2.87
C ASN A 23 -23.78 12.50 -2.30
N THR A 24 -23.67 12.53 -0.98
CA THR A 24 -22.51 12.11 -0.17
C THR A 24 -22.99 11.61 1.20
N PRO A 25 -22.21 10.79 1.92
CA PRO A 25 -22.49 10.42 3.31
C PRO A 25 -23.37 9.16 3.47
N ASN A 26 -23.60 8.79 4.74
CA ASN A 26 -24.11 7.52 5.27
C ASN A 26 -25.46 6.96 4.75
N LEU A 27 -26.41 6.84 5.69
CA LEU A 27 -27.65 6.07 5.62
C LEU A 27 -28.62 6.58 6.71
N ALA A 28 -29.80 5.99 6.85
CA ALA A 28 -30.61 6.08 8.06
C ALA A 28 -29.89 5.45 9.28
N GLU A 29 -30.37 5.75 10.49
CA GLU A 29 -29.85 5.20 11.75
C GLU A 29 -30.49 3.86 12.15
N ARG A 30 -31.70 3.57 11.61
CA ARG A 30 -32.56 2.46 12.02
C ARG A 30 -32.94 1.53 10.87
N ASP A 31 -33.29 0.28 11.20
CA ASP A 31 -34.06 -0.67 10.37
C ASP A 31 -33.27 -1.33 9.22
N SER A 32 -32.27 -0.63 8.67
CA SER A 32 -31.58 -0.97 7.43
C SER A 32 -30.75 -2.26 7.53
N ASN A 33 -31.26 -3.35 6.94
CA ASN A 33 -30.71 -4.71 7.03
C ASN A 33 -30.94 -5.50 5.73
N LEU A 34 -30.36 -6.70 5.66
CA LEU A 34 -30.64 -7.76 4.67
C LEU A 34 -30.27 -7.39 3.21
N ASP A 35 -30.86 -8.08 2.22
CA ASP A 35 -30.70 -7.83 0.79
C ASP A 35 -29.61 -8.67 0.08
N LEU A 36 -28.89 -8.31 -1.01
CA LEU A 36 -29.15 -7.47 -2.18
C LEU A 36 -28.26 -7.72 -3.52
N PRO A 37 -27.02 -8.32 -3.72
CA PRO A 37 -27.16 -9.72 -5.34
C PRO A 37 -26.75 -9.04 -6.73
N VAL A 38 -27.36 -9.31 -7.92
CA VAL A 38 -26.92 -9.14 -9.38
C VAL A 38 -28.06 -9.29 -10.44
N LEU A 39 -27.83 -9.74 -11.70
CA LEU A 39 -28.87 -9.73 -12.78
C LEU A 39 -28.38 -9.62 -14.26
N GLY A 40 -29.18 -10.11 -15.23
CA GLY A 40 -29.00 -10.18 -16.69
C GLY A 40 -29.25 -11.56 -17.34
N SER A 41 -29.44 -11.66 -18.67
CA SER A 41 -29.07 -12.86 -19.48
C SER A 41 -28.89 -12.76 -21.04
N LEU A 42 -28.86 -11.56 -21.66
CA LEU A 42 -28.33 -11.24 -23.02
C LEU A 42 -29.18 -11.59 -24.26
N SER A 43 -29.76 -10.58 -24.90
CA SER A 43 -30.31 -10.65 -26.26
C SER A 43 -29.95 -9.43 -27.10
N GLN A 44 -30.25 -9.52 -28.40
CA GLN A 44 -30.59 -8.38 -29.24
C GLN A 44 -31.83 -7.61 -28.69
N HIS A 45 -32.89 -8.34 -28.29
CA HIS A 45 -34.14 -7.75 -27.78
C HIS A 45 -35.05 -8.80 -27.06
N GLU A 46 -34.95 -8.96 -25.74
CA GLU A 46 -36.13 -9.07 -24.86
C GLU A 46 -36.59 -10.45 -24.27
N THR A 47 -35.99 -10.91 -23.15
CA THR A 47 -36.72 -11.17 -21.87
C THR A 47 -37.18 -12.64 -21.52
N SER A 48 -38.35 -12.86 -20.83
CA SER A 48 -38.77 -14.14 -20.14
C SER A 48 -39.75 -14.10 -18.91
N ALA A 49 -39.43 -14.76 -17.75
CA ALA A 49 -40.05 -14.87 -16.37
C ALA A 49 -39.21 -15.52 -15.17
N LEU A 50 -38.23 -14.87 -14.49
CA LEU A 50 -37.38 -15.34 -13.33
C LEU A 50 -35.91 -14.69 -13.20
N ALA A 51 -34.81 -15.46 -12.88
CA ALA A 51 -33.31 -15.23 -13.17
C ALA A 51 -32.28 -16.38 -12.78
N ASN A 52 -31.11 -16.61 -13.47
CA ASN A 52 -29.84 -17.41 -13.09
C ASN A 52 -29.02 -18.80 -13.69
N TYR A 53 -29.18 -20.08 -14.30
CA TYR A 53 -29.95 -21.17 -15.22
C TYR A 53 -31.26 -21.09 -16.24
N ALA A 54 -32.56 -21.27 -15.85
CA ALA A 54 -33.94 -21.24 -16.53
C ALA A 54 -34.45 -20.11 -17.56
N THR A 55 -35.67 -19.44 -17.47
CA THR A 55 -36.50 -18.44 -18.37
C THR A 55 -36.99 -16.94 -17.89
N GLU A 56 -36.57 -15.68 -18.32
CA GLU A 56 -36.37 -14.26 -17.65
C GLU A 56 -37.35 -13.03 -17.29
N GLU A 57 -37.71 -12.04 -18.16
CA GLU A 57 -38.19 -10.59 -17.93
C GLU A 57 -39.67 -10.08 -18.23
N GLY A 58 -39.83 -8.97 -19.03
CA GLY A 58 -40.93 -7.94 -19.11
C GLY A 58 -42.07 -7.92 -20.20
N LEU A 59 -43.30 -7.45 -19.95
CA LEU A 59 -44.46 -7.60 -20.90
C LEU A 59 -44.58 -6.49 -21.96
N SER A 60 -44.94 -6.71 -23.24
CA SER A 60 -44.87 -7.90 -24.13
C SER A 60 -45.56 -9.25 -23.76
N VAL A 61 -45.78 -10.24 -24.65
CA VAL A 61 -46.29 -10.04 -26.03
C VAL A 61 -46.12 -11.18 -27.07
N SER A 62 -45.92 -12.47 -26.73
CA SER A 62 -46.19 -13.58 -27.70
C SER A 62 -45.42 -14.89 -27.47
N THR A 63 -45.50 -15.83 -28.45
CA THR A 63 -44.72 -17.08 -28.56
C THR A 63 -44.84 -17.68 -29.97
N ASP A 64 -43.71 -18.02 -30.60
CA ASP A 64 -43.55 -18.73 -31.91
C ASP A 64 -42.04 -19.12 -32.05
N SER A 65 -41.44 -19.05 -33.24
CA SER A 65 -40.08 -18.47 -33.42
C SER A 65 -39.88 -17.33 -32.42
N THR A 66 -38.79 -17.40 -31.64
CA THR A 66 -38.80 -16.87 -30.27
C THR A 66 -39.17 -15.39 -30.20
N PRO A 67 -40.04 -15.05 -29.23
CA PRO A 67 -40.31 -13.68 -28.84
C PRO A 67 -39.12 -12.74 -28.94
N SER A 68 -39.37 -11.48 -29.29
CA SER A 68 -38.73 -10.38 -28.57
C SER A 68 -39.56 -10.04 -27.32
N SER A 69 -40.12 -11.05 -26.64
CA SER A 69 -41.32 -10.95 -25.78
C SER A 69 -41.24 -11.71 -24.46
N HIS A 70 -41.81 -11.09 -23.42
CA HIS A 70 -41.44 -11.27 -22.02
C HIS A 70 -42.66 -10.93 -21.07
N LEU A 71 -42.57 -10.79 -19.73
CA LEU A 71 -43.77 -10.78 -18.82
C LEU A 71 -44.09 -9.62 -17.80
N ILE A 72 -43.20 -8.83 -17.15
CA ILE A 72 -43.38 -7.36 -16.72
C ILE A 72 -42.29 -6.76 -15.81
N SER A 73 -41.73 -5.55 -16.13
CA SER A 73 -41.30 -4.58 -15.08
C SER A 73 -41.11 -3.07 -15.44
N SER A 74 -41.91 -2.21 -14.81
CA SER A 74 -41.36 -1.02 -14.14
C SER A 74 -40.76 -1.43 -12.79
N HIS A 75 -41.52 -2.24 -12.05
CA HIS A 75 -41.09 -2.94 -10.85
C HIS A 75 -41.14 -4.45 -11.11
N LEU A 76 -40.05 -5.16 -10.86
CA LEU A 76 -40.04 -6.61 -10.73
C LEU A 76 -39.83 -6.98 -9.25
N ILE A 77 -40.94 -6.90 -8.52
CA ILE A 77 -41.04 -7.38 -7.14
C ILE A 77 -41.70 -8.76 -7.20
N SER A 78 -41.01 -9.81 -6.77
CA SER A 78 -41.59 -11.16 -6.70
C SER A 78 -40.97 -11.98 -5.57
N SER A 79 -41.66 -13.05 -5.19
CA SER A 79 -41.02 -14.16 -4.46
C SER A 79 -40.15 -14.99 -5.43
N HIS A 80 -39.40 -15.95 -4.87
CA HIS A 80 -38.39 -16.82 -5.50
C HIS A 80 -38.27 -16.79 -7.05
N LEU A 81 -37.12 -16.34 -7.51
CA LEU A 81 -36.92 -15.60 -8.77
C LEU A 81 -35.90 -16.38 -9.66
N ILE A 82 -36.28 -17.59 -10.13
CA ILE A 82 -35.36 -18.69 -10.56
C ILE A 82 -35.61 -19.14 -12.08
N SER A 83 -35.34 -18.32 -13.16
CA SER A 83 -35.53 -18.53 -14.68
C SER A 83 -35.17 -17.25 -15.63
N SER A 84 -34.45 -16.86 -16.76
CA SER A 84 -33.64 -16.99 -18.07
C SER A 84 -34.10 -17.10 -19.59
N HIS A 85 -33.72 -18.16 -20.30
CA HIS A 85 -33.91 -18.44 -21.73
C HIS A 85 -35.36 -18.51 -22.24
N LEU A 86 -35.69 -18.18 -23.50
CA LEU A 86 -35.10 -17.23 -24.46
C LEU A 86 -33.56 -17.17 -24.58
N ILE A 87 -32.98 -16.08 -24.07
CA ILE A 87 -31.78 -15.39 -24.59
C ILE A 87 -32.19 -13.92 -24.60
N SER A 88 -31.79 -13.14 -23.59
CA SER A 88 -32.74 -12.30 -22.86
C SER A 88 -32.56 -10.75 -22.97
N SER A 89 -31.67 -10.06 -22.24
CA SER A 89 -31.96 -8.66 -21.80
C SER A 89 -31.02 -7.49 -22.12
N HIS A 90 -31.59 -6.41 -22.65
CA HIS A 90 -31.47 -5.03 -22.13
C HIS A 90 -32.39 -4.83 -20.91
N LEU A 91 -32.00 -5.26 -19.71
CA LEU A 91 -32.89 -5.34 -18.54
C LEU A 91 -33.32 -3.94 -18.02
N ILE A 92 -34.44 -3.45 -18.56
CA ILE A 92 -35.26 -2.23 -18.35
C ILE A 92 -36.16 -2.17 -17.10
N SER A 93 -35.65 -2.09 -15.86
CA SER A 93 -36.50 -1.89 -14.66
C SER A 93 -36.00 -0.77 -13.74
N SER A 94 -36.90 -0.13 -12.97
CA SER A 94 -36.48 0.81 -11.93
C SER A 94 -36.21 0.12 -10.60
N HIS A 95 -36.98 -0.92 -10.27
CA HIS A 95 -36.81 -1.73 -9.07
C HIS A 95 -36.88 -3.22 -9.38
N LEU A 96 -35.77 -3.92 -9.16
CA LEU A 96 -35.72 -5.38 -9.16
C LEU A 96 -35.54 -5.82 -7.70
N ILE A 97 -36.57 -6.41 -7.10
CA ILE A 97 -36.66 -6.71 -5.66
C ILE A 97 -37.10 -8.15 -5.40
N SER A 98 -36.25 -9.01 -4.82
CA SER A 98 -36.67 -10.39 -4.50
C SER A 98 -35.80 -11.10 -3.47
N SER A 99 -36.35 -11.69 -2.40
CA SER A 99 -35.49 -12.35 -1.40
C SER A 99 -34.60 -13.47 -1.95
N HIS A 100 -35.00 -14.24 -2.97
CA HIS A 100 -34.15 -15.28 -3.54
C HIS A 100 -34.16 -15.24 -5.07
N LEU A 101 -33.09 -14.71 -5.63
CA LEU A 101 -32.80 -14.76 -7.06
C LEU A 101 -31.71 -15.82 -7.30
N ILE A 102 -32.00 -17.03 -6.81
CA ILE A 102 -31.08 -18.17 -6.87
C ILE A 102 -31.06 -18.71 -8.28
N SER A 103 -29.88 -19.13 -8.74
CA SER A 103 -29.63 -19.00 -10.15
C SER A 103 -30.30 -19.98 -11.14
N SER A 104 -31.31 -19.50 -11.89
CA SER A 104 -31.76 -19.92 -13.25
C SER A 104 -31.79 -18.91 -14.60
N HIS A 105 -30.97 -18.38 -15.64
CA HIS A 105 -29.55 -18.08 -16.28
C HIS A 105 -29.01 -16.64 -16.03
N LEU A 106 -27.68 -16.42 -16.00
CA LEU A 106 -27.01 -15.11 -15.85
C LEU A 106 -25.86 -14.85 -16.84
N ILE A 107 -26.23 -14.36 -18.00
CA ILE A 107 -25.36 -13.56 -18.88
C ILE A 107 -25.90 -12.10 -18.79
N SER A 108 -25.75 -11.20 -19.77
CA SER A 108 -26.56 -9.99 -19.98
C SER A 108 -26.07 -9.19 -21.19
N SER A 109 -26.96 -8.43 -21.83
CA SER A 109 -26.54 -7.25 -22.58
C SER A 109 -26.44 -6.11 -21.57
N HIS A 110 -27.55 -5.73 -20.91
CA HIS A 110 -27.52 -4.77 -19.80
C HIS A 110 -27.54 -5.46 -18.43
N LEU A 111 -28.60 -5.33 -17.64
CA LEU A 111 -28.39 -5.02 -16.23
C LEU A 111 -28.53 -3.51 -16.06
N ILE A 112 -29.69 -2.89 -16.25
CA ILE A 112 -29.86 -1.53 -15.73
C ILE A 112 -31.04 -1.39 -14.74
N SER A 113 -30.70 -0.96 -13.53
CA SER A 113 -31.63 -0.71 -12.43
C SER A 113 -31.41 0.68 -11.84
N SER A 114 -32.45 1.31 -11.29
CA SER A 114 -32.19 2.27 -10.21
C SER A 114 -31.87 1.50 -8.92
N HIS A 115 -32.70 0.53 -8.55
CA HIS A 115 -32.47 -0.33 -7.39
C HIS A 115 -32.47 -1.79 -7.79
N LEU A 116 -31.41 -2.49 -7.42
CA LEU A 116 -31.39 -3.95 -7.40
C LEU A 116 -31.26 -4.43 -5.95
N ILE A 117 -32.26 -5.20 -5.51
CA ILE A 117 -32.53 -5.60 -4.14
C ILE A 117 -32.88 -7.10 -4.15
N SER A 118 -32.20 -7.92 -3.37
CA SER A 118 -32.39 -9.38 -3.33
C SER A 118 -31.65 -10.17 -2.23
N SER A 119 -32.33 -10.83 -1.30
CA SER A 119 -31.72 -11.48 -0.12
C SER A 119 -30.75 -12.63 -0.42
N HIS A 120 -30.74 -13.16 -1.66
CA HIS A 120 -30.00 -14.34 -2.12
C HIS A 120 -29.97 -14.42 -3.65
N LEU A 121 -29.27 -13.49 -4.33
CA LEU A 121 -28.95 -13.63 -5.75
C LEU A 121 -27.71 -14.51 -6.00
N ILE A 122 -27.86 -15.79 -5.72
CA ILE A 122 -26.78 -16.75 -5.91
C ILE A 122 -26.64 -17.02 -7.42
N SER A 123 -25.40 -17.07 -7.92
CA SER A 123 -25.05 -17.21 -9.34
C SER A 123 -23.92 -18.22 -9.53
N SER A 124 -23.85 -18.86 -10.70
CA SER A 124 -22.59 -19.42 -11.22
C SER A 124 -21.95 -18.38 -12.15
N HIS A 125 -22.23 -18.43 -13.45
CA HIS A 125 -21.87 -17.36 -14.37
C HIS A 125 -22.72 -16.12 -14.11
N LEU A 126 -22.10 -14.93 -14.06
CA LEU A 126 -22.72 -13.59 -14.04
C LEU A 126 -22.01 -12.74 -15.09
N ILE A 127 -22.47 -12.78 -16.35
CA ILE A 127 -21.71 -12.28 -17.51
C ILE A 127 -22.44 -11.15 -18.25
N SER A 128 -22.31 -9.89 -17.81
CA SER A 128 -22.99 -8.74 -18.43
C SER A 128 -22.06 -7.90 -19.33
N SER A 129 -22.55 -7.21 -20.37
CA SER A 129 -21.76 -6.09 -20.92
C SER A 129 -21.91 -4.83 -20.04
N HIS A 130 -23.13 -4.36 -19.77
CA HIS A 130 -23.39 -3.18 -18.93
C HIS A 130 -24.23 -3.50 -17.69
N LEU A 131 -23.55 -3.72 -16.55
CA LEU A 131 -24.14 -3.97 -15.25
C LEU A 131 -24.18 -2.64 -14.47
N ILE A 132 -25.25 -1.88 -14.65
CA ILE A 132 -25.43 -0.51 -14.15
C ILE A 132 -26.55 -0.49 -13.09
N SER A 133 -26.26 -0.15 -11.84
CA SER A 133 -27.30 0.01 -10.82
C SER A 133 -27.01 1.13 -9.85
N SER A 134 -27.87 2.15 -9.73
CA SER A 134 -27.60 3.22 -8.75
C SER A 134 -27.52 2.67 -7.32
N HIS A 135 -28.28 1.63 -7.03
CA HIS A 135 -28.24 0.90 -5.77
C HIS A 135 -28.18 -0.60 -6.04
N LEU A 136 -26.95 -1.09 -6.22
CA LEU A 136 -26.53 -2.46 -5.96
C LEU A 136 -26.18 -2.60 -4.46
N ILE A 137 -27.01 -2.03 -3.56
CA ILE A 137 -26.90 -2.26 -2.11
C ILE A 137 -26.98 -3.79 -1.88
N SER A 138 -26.52 -4.42 -0.77
CA SER A 138 -26.14 -5.87 -0.82
C SER A 138 -26.00 -6.71 0.53
N SER A 139 -26.68 -7.86 0.67
CA SER A 139 -26.37 -9.02 1.55
C SER A 139 -26.57 -10.43 0.91
N HIS A 140 -26.16 -10.64 -0.37
CA HIS A 140 -27.01 -11.03 -1.56
C HIS A 140 -26.85 -10.49 -3.16
N LEU A 141 -25.18 -9.49 -4.37
CA LEU A 141 -23.85 -9.68 -5.18
C LEU A 141 -22.76 -10.81 -4.99
N ILE A 142 -22.87 -11.94 -5.68
CA ILE A 142 -22.09 -13.19 -5.50
C ILE A 142 -22.15 -14.01 -6.80
N SER A 143 -21.15 -14.86 -7.09
CA SER A 143 -21.13 -15.73 -8.29
C SER A 143 -20.06 -16.84 -8.23
N SER A 144 -19.85 -17.60 -9.31
CA SER A 144 -18.53 -18.17 -9.64
C SER A 144 -17.76 -17.30 -10.67
N HIS A 145 -18.44 -16.71 -11.66
CA HIS A 145 -17.82 -15.81 -12.64
C HIS A 145 -18.51 -14.43 -12.67
N LEU A 146 -17.98 -13.52 -11.86
CA LEU A 146 -18.11 -12.05 -11.84
C LEU A 146 -17.73 -11.30 -13.13
N ILE A 147 -18.28 -11.59 -14.31
CA ILE A 147 -17.81 -10.96 -15.56
C ILE A 147 -18.68 -9.74 -15.93
N SER A 148 -18.09 -8.54 -16.03
CA SER A 148 -18.78 -7.42 -16.70
C SER A 148 -17.86 -6.41 -17.35
N SER A 149 -18.11 -5.99 -18.60
CA SER A 149 -17.26 -4.94 -19.19
C SER A 149 -17.44 -3.60 -18.47
N HIS A 150 -18.64 -3.30 -17.97
CA HIS A 150 -18.92 -2.14 -17.11
C HIS A 150 -19.82 -2.52 -15.92
N LEU A 151 -19.20 -2.76 -14.76
CA LEU A 151 -19.88 -2.84 -13.46
C LEU A 151 -19.93 -1.42 -12.86
N ILE A 152 -21.03 -0.70 -13.07
CA ILE A 152 -21.20 0.70 -12.63
C ILE A 152 -22.29 0.79 -11.55
N SER A 153 -22.01 1.27 -10.34
CA SER A 153 -23.06 1.37 -9.32
C SER A 153 -22.89 2.42 -8.22
N SER A 154 -23.82 3.34 -8.01
CA SER A 154 -23.61 4.38 -6.98
C SER A 154 -23.44 3.79 -5.57
N HIS A 155 -24.05 2.65 -5.28
CA HIS A 155 -23.77 1.89 -4.06
C HIS A 155 -23.67 0.39 -4.39
N LEU A 156 -22.62 -0.27 -3.92
CA LEU A 156 -22.32 -1.69 -4.05
C LEU A 156 -22.03 -2.24 -2.64
N ILE A 157 -23.06 -2.45 -1.81
CA ILE A 157 -22.89 -2.58 -0.35
C ILE A 157 -23.03 -4.05 0.08
N SER A 158 -22.11 -4.97 -0.25
CA SER A 158 -22.28 -6.42 0.01
C SER A 158 -21.74 -6.99 1.30
N SER A 159 -22.63 -7.30 2.25
CA SER A 159 -22.70 -8.62 2.91
C SER A 159 -21.43 -9.47 2.79
N HIS A 160 -21.49 -10.42 1.86
CA HIS A 160 -20.32 -11.12 1.34
C HIS A 160 -20.36 -11.00 -0.19
N LEU A 161 -19.25 -10.58 -0.82
CA LEU A 161 -19.06 -10.55 -2.26
C LEU A 161 -18.08 -11.66 -2.65
N ILE A 162 -18.58 -12.89 -2.78
CA ILE A 162 -17.77 -14.07 -3.10
C ILE A 162 -17.89 -14.39 -4.60
N SER A 163 -16.78 -14.53 -5.30
CA SER A 163 -16.75 -15.06 -6.67
C SER A 163 -15.41 -15.68 -7.05
N SER A 164 -15.36 -16.74 -7.87
CA SER A 164 -14.05 -17.28 -8.30
C SER A 164 -13.32 -16.30 -9.23
N HIS A 165 -14.04 -15.65 -10.13
CA HIS A 165 -13.48 -14.70 -11.09
C HIS A 165 -14.32 -13.42 -11.20
N LEU A 166 -13.97 -12.37 -10.48
CA LEU A 166 -14.47 -11.02 -10.71
C LEU A 166 -13.60 -10.32 -11.74
N ILE A 167 -14.08 -10.26 -12.98
CA ILE A 167 -13.36 -9.74 -14.15
C ILE A 167 -14.18 -8.60 -14.73
N SER A 168 -13.65 -7.39 -14.65
CA SER A 168 -14.24 -6.24 -15.33
C SER A 168 -13.20 -5.41 -16.07
N SER A 169 -13.64 -4.74 -17.14
CA SER A 169 -12.86 -3.60 -17.64
C SER A 169 -13.04 -2.46 -16.64
N HIS A 170 -14.28 -2.05 -16.40
CA HIS A 170 -14.59 -0.95 -15.50
C HIS A 170 -15.42 -1.43 -14.29
N LEU A 171 -14.81 -1.46 -13.10
CA LEU A 171 -15.51 -1.49 -11.82
C LEU A 171 -15.57 -0.06 -11.29
N ILE A 172 -16.74 0.54 -11.31
CA ILE A 172 -16.93 1.94 -10.92
C ILE A 172 -18.12 2.00 -9.99
N SER A 173 -17.94 2.31 -8.72
CA SER A 173 -19.06 2.56 -7.81
C SER A 173 -18.96 3.90 -7.11
N SER A 174 -19.94 4.27 -6.27
CA SER A 174 -19.65 5.24 -5.20
C SER A 174 -19.54 4.70 -3.80
N HIS A 175 -19.92 3.46 -3.56
CA HIS A 175 -19.81 2.87 -2.24
C HIS A 175 -19.71 1.35 -2.39
N LEU A 176 -18.55 0.84 -2.85
CA LEU A 176 -18.22 -0.58 -2.67
C LEU A 176 -17.94 -0.78 -1.17
N ILE A 177 -18.91 -1.30 -0.44
CA ILE A 177 -18.79 -1.61 0.99
C ILE A 177 -19.01 -3.11 1.12
N SER A 178 -18.15 -3.85 1.82
CA SER A 178 -18.36 -5.30 2.00
C SER A 178 -17.85 -5.83 3.34
N SER A 179 -18.53 -6.80 3.96
CA SER A 179 -17.92 -7.48 5.13
C SER A 179 -16.90 -8.54 4.69
N HIS A 180 -17.19 -9.28 3.61
CA HIS A 180 -16.24 -10.23 3.00
C HIS A 180 -16.32 -10.20 1.47
N LEU A 181 -15.50 -9.39 0.82
CA LEU A 181 -15.18 -9.53 -0.60
C LEU A 181 -14.12 -10.64 -0.72
N ILE A 182 -14.43 -11.73 -1.41
CA ILE A 182 -13.55 -12.88 -1.59
C ILE A 182 -13.53 -13.29 -3.07
N SER A 183 -12.36 -13.35 -3.69
CA SER A 183 -12.26 -13.91 -5.04
C SER A 183 -10.89 -14.45 -5.43
N SER A 184 -10.79 -15.57 -6.14
CA SER A 184 -9.47 -16.02 -6.63
C SER A 184 -8.87 -15.04 -7.64
N HIS A 185 -9.69 -14.45 -8.51
CA HIS A 185 -9.24 -13.44 -9.47
C HIS A 185 -10.14 -12.19 -9.41
N LEU A 186 -9.53 -11.03 -9.13
CA LEU A 186 -10.15 -9.70 -8.98
C LEU A 186 -9.46 -8.76 -9.99
N ILE A 187 -9.97 -8.71 -11.21
CA ILE A 187 -9.27 -8.13 -12.38
C ILE A 187 -9.93 -6.81 -12.81
N SER A 188 -9.21 -5.74 -12.52
CA SER A 188 -9.31 -4.34 -12.94
C SER A 188 -8.63 -3.98 -14.27
N SER A 189 -9.31 -3.39 -15.27
CA SER A 189 -8.62 -2.35 -16.06
C SER A 189 -8.74 -0.99 -15.36
N HIS A 190 -9.93 -0.66 -14.86
CA HIS A 190 -10.21 0.51 -14.05
C HIS A 190 -11.14 0.18 -12.88
N LEU A 191 -10.62 0.26 -11.65
CA LEU A 191 -11.43 0.39 -10.42
C LEU A 191 -11.45 1.89 -10.05
N ILE A 192 -12.61 2.58 -9.86
CA ILE A 192 -12.71 4.07 -9.75
C ILE A 192 -13.59 4.61 -8.58
N SER A 193 -13.23 5.79 -8.00
CA SER A 193 -12.60 6.04 -6.67
C SER A 193 -12.90 7.02 -5.45
N SER A 194 -13.38 6.53 -4.28
CA SER A 194 -13.68 7.15 -2.96
C SER A 194 -14.10 6.12 -1.82
N HIS A 195 -15.34 5.75 -1.47
CA HIS A 195 -15.62 4.70 -0.45
C HIS A 195 -15.48 3.22 -0.94
N LEU A 196 -14.36 2.54 -0.64
CA LEU A 196 -14.13 1.08 -0.90
C LEU A 196 -13.94 0.31 0.41
N ILE A 197 -14.96 0.15 1.23
CA ILE A 197 -14.80 -0.23 2.64
C ILE A 197 -14.88 -1.75 2.79
N SER A 198 -13.92 -2.41 3.48
CA SER A 198 -14.09 -3.83 3.79
C SER A 198 -13.45 -4.41 5.05
N SER A 199 -14.22 -5.29 5.71
CA SER A 199 -13.74 -6.40 6.54
C SER A 199 -12.60 -7.18 5.88
N HIS A 200 -13.05 -8.16 5.09
CA HIS A 200 -12.35 -9.16 4.29
C HIS A 200 -12.17 -8.73 2.82
N LEU A 201 -10.96 -8.52 2.28
CA LEU A 201 -10.78 -8.26 0.83
C LEU A 201 -9.92 -9.34 0.15
N ILE A 202 -10.31 -10.60 0.38
CA ILE A 202 -9.51 -11.82 0.15
C ILE A 202 -9.36 -12.14 -1.34
N SER A 203 -8.14 -12.38 -1.81
CA SER A 203 -7.86 -12.88 -3.15
C SER A 203 -6.49 -13.53 -3.33
N SER A 204 -6.33 -14.40 -4.34
CA SER A 204 -5.01 -14.79 -4.82
C SER A 204 -4.48 -13.77 -5.85
N HIS A 205 -5.27 -13.34 -6.82
CA HIS A 205 -4.84 -12.36 -7.82
C HIS A 205 -5.74 -11.14 -7.88
N LEU A 206 -5.25 -10.01 -7.36
CA LEU A 206 -5.78 -8.68 -7.67
C LEU A 206 -4.89 -8.04 -8.75
N ILE A 207 -5.48 -7.74 -9.92
CA ILE A 207 -4.75 -7.15 -11.06
C ILE A 207 -5.41 -5.81 -11.42
N SER A 208 -4.80 -4.74 -10.91
CA SER A 208 -5.11 -3.31 -10.96
C SER A 208 -4.51 -2.47 -12.12
N SER A 209 -4.92 -2.54 -13.39
CA SER A 209 -4.34 -1.59 -14.39
C SER A 209 -4.53 -0.12 -13.99
N HIS A 210 -5.63 0.20 -13.28
CA HIS A 210 -5.73 1.34 -12.36
C HIS A 210 -6.54 0.94 -11.13
N LEU A 211 -5.97 1.11 -9.94
CA LEU A 211 -6.70 1.18 -8.67
C LEU A 211 -6.88 2.67 -8.33
N ILE A 212 -7.86 3.28 -8.99
CA ILE A 212 -8.51 4.53 -8.59
C ILE A 212 -8.78 4.46 -7.09
N SER A 213 -8.52 5.45 -6.22
CA SER A 213 -8.88 5.33 -4.80
C SER A 213 -8.95 6.66 -4.00
N SER A 214 -9.99 6.93 -3.16
CA SER A 214 -9.96 8.14 -2.28
C SER A 214 -10.69 8.25 -0.90
N HIS A 215 -11.65 7.40 -0.46
CA HIS A 215 -12.45 7.49 0.83
C HIS A 215 -12.60 6.29 1.89
N LEU A 216 -12.47 4.96 1.61
CA LEU A 216 -11.91 3.85 2.52
C LEU A 216 -12.50 3.51 3.97
N ILE A 217 -12.38 2.23 4.45
CA ILE A 217 -11.77 1.67 5.71
C ILE A 217 -11.45 0.15 5.45
N SER A 218 -10.31 -0.42 5.89
CA SER A 218 -9.97 -1.86 5.71
C SER A 218 -9.55 -2.55 7.02
N SER A 219 -9.90 -3.83 7.19
CA SER A 219 -9.18 -4.71 8.14
C SER A 219 -8.09 -5.51 7.43
N HIS A 220 -8.43 -6.61 6.74
CA HIS A 220 -7.43 -7.49 6.09
C HIS A 220 -7.45 -7.37 4.56
N LEU A 221 -6.33 -6.93 3.98
CA LEU A 221 -6.11 -6.70 2.56
C LEU A 221 -5.04 -7.67 2.02
N ILE A 222 -5.48 -8.68 1.26
CA ILE A 222 -4.71 -9.82 0.70
C ILE A 222 -5.55 -10.36 -0.47
N SER A 223 -5.23 -10.44 -1.76
CA SER A 223 -4.05 -10.19 -2.58
C SER A 223 -2.79 -10.96 -2.18
N SER A 224 -2.67 -12.24 -2.53
CA SER A 224 -1.32 -12.86 -2.60
C SER A 224 -0.50 -12.16 -3.68
N HIS A 225 -1.11 -11.84 -4.83
CA HIS A 225 -0.59 -10.88 -5.79
C HIS A 225 -1.48 -9.62 -5.76
N LEU A 226 -0.87 -8.49 -5.40
CA LEU A 226 -1.39 -7.13 -5.61
C LEU A 226 -0.57 -6.53 -6.75
N ILE A 227 -1.02 -6.68 -7.99
CA ILE A 227 -0.32 -6.18 -9.18
C ILE A 227 -1.05 -4.93 -9.67
N SER A 228 -0.39 -3.78 -9.74
CA SER A 228 -1.00 -2.58 -10.34
C SER A 228 -0.16 -1.91 -11.43
N SER A 229 -0.88 -1.30 -12.36
CA SER A 229 -0.59 0.02 -12.89
C SER A 229 -0.30 1.01 -11.75
N HIS A 230 -1.35 1.76 -11.40
CA HIS A 230 -1.32 2.76 -10.34
C HIS A 230 -2.21 2.33 -9.17
N LEU A 231 -1.67 2.24 -7.96
CA LEU A 231 -2.39 2.51 -6.72
C LEU A 231 -2.29 4.01 -6.48
N ILE A 232 -3.43 4.71 -6.45
CA ILE A 232 -3.50 6.06 -5.92
C ILE A 232 -4.57 6.10 -4.83
N SER A 233 -4.22 6.48 -3.61
CA SER A 233 -5.16 6.73 -2.52
C SER A 233 -4.96 8.11 -1.91
N SER A 234 -5.92 8.57 -1.10
CA SER A 234 -5.64 9.72 -0.22
C SER A 234 -5.21 9.30 1.18
N HIS A 235 -5.64 8.13 1.68
CA HIS A 235 -5.06 7.52 2.88
C HIS A 235 -5.05 5.99 2.73
N LEU A 236 -4.33 5.27 3.59
CA LEU A 236 -4.33 3.80 3.68
C LEU A 236 -4.34 3.47 5.19
N ILE A 237 -5.37 2.81 5.72
CA ILE A 237 -5.27 1.95 6.91
C ILE A 237 -5.85 0.61 6.50
N SER A 238 -5.00 -0.40 6.61
CA SER A 238 -5.40 -1.77 6.91
C SER A 238 -4.88 -2.09 8.31
N SER A 239 -5.48 -3.04 9.02
CA SER A 239 -4.75 -3.69 10.13
C SER A 239 -3.65 -4.56 9.53
N HIS A 240 -4.02 -5.44 8.59
CA HIS A 240 -3.08 -6.33 7.91
C HIS A 240 -3.15 -6.14 6.39
N LEU A 241 -2.08 -5.58 5.81
CA LEU A 241 -1.75 -5.74 4.40
C LEU A 241 -0.77 -6.90 4.31
N ILE A 242 -1.20 -8.03 3.76
CA ILE A 242 -0.33 -9.19 3.53
C ILE A 242 -0.41 -9.55 2.05
N SER A 243 0.72 -9.82 1.43
CA SER A 243 0.81 -10.37 0.07
C SER A 243 2.05 -11.26 -0.04
N SER A 244 2.19 -12.06 -1.11
CA SER A 244 3.54 -12.47 -1.53
C SER A 244 4.16 -11.36 -2.38
N HIS A 245 3.41 -10.84 -3.37
CA HIS A 245 3.89 -9.79 -4.26
C HIS A 245 2.95 -8.58 -4.24
N LEU A 246 3.37 -7.50 -3.57
CA LEU A 246 2.83 -6.16 -3.84
C LEU A 246 3.75 -5.49 -4.85
N ILE A 247 3.27 -5.29 -6.08
CA ILE A 247 4.05 -4.59 -7.09
C ILE A 247 3.21 -3.69 -7.99
N SER A 248 3.76 -2.50 -8.21
CA SER A 248 3.12 -1.34 -8.85
C SER A 248 4.12 -0.64 -9.77
N SER A 249 3.69 0.14 -10.76
CA SER A 249 4.55 1.24 -11.20
C SER A 249 4.48 2.36 -10.15
N HIS A 250 3.28 2.86 -9.87
CA HIS A 250 3.06 3.93 -8.91
C HIS A 250 2.21 3.47 -7.70
N LEU A 251 2.77 3.62 -6.50
CA LEU A 251 2.10 3.50 -5.21
C LEU A 251 2.06 4.90 -4.60
N ILE A 252 0.99 5.64 -4.84
CA ILE A 252 0.84 7.03 -4.40
C ILE A 252 -0.26 7.11 -3.34
N SER A 253 0.04 7.60 -2.14
CA SER A 253 -0.95 7.65 -1.06
C SER A 253 -0.54 8.62 0.04
N SER A 254 -1.28 9.71 0.30
CA SER A 254 -0.87 10.66 1.35
C SER A 254 -0.85 9.99 2.74
N HIS A 255 -2.02 9.67 3.27
CA HIS A 255 -2.26 9.07 4.59
C HIS A 255 -1.85 7.59 4.76
N LEU A 256 -0.69 7.11 4.28
CA LEU A 256 -0.37 5.66 4.25
C LEU A 256 -0.02 5.12 5.66
N ILE A 257 -0.76 4.11 6.14
CA ILE A 257 -0.65 3.52 7.48
C ILE A 257 -1.02 2.02 7.43
N SER A 258 -0.44 1.20 8.30
CA SER A 258 -0.94 -0.14 8.65
C SER A 258 -0.57 -0.50 10.10
N SER A 259 -1.02 -1.62 10.67
CA SER A 259 -0.22 -2.26 11.74
C SER A 259 0.81 -3.19 11.11
N HIS A 260 0.38 -4.15 10.27
CA HIS A 260 1.29 -5.06 9.58
C HIS A 260 1.23 -4.88 8.05
N LEU A 261 2.35 -4.46 7.46
CA LEU A 261 2.63 -4.53 6.03
C LEU A 261 3.65 -5.65 5.81
N ILE A 262 3.19 -6.80 5.31
CA ILE A 262 4.01 -8.00 5.11
C ILE A 262 3.98 -8.39 3.63
N SER A 263 5.13 -8.52 3.00
CA SER A 263 5.24 -9.07 1.63
C SER A 263 6.56 -9.79 1.41
N SER A 264 6.67 -10.82 0.55
CA SER A 264 8.02 -11.24 0.14
C SER A 264 8.63 -10.19 -0.79
N HIS A 265 7.86 -9.66 -1.74
CA HIS A 265 8.29 -8.62 -2.65
C HIS A 265 7.36 -7.40 -2.58
N LEU A 266 7.91 -6.26 -2.16
CA LEU A 266 7.36 -4.92 -2.34
C LEU A 266 8.20 -4.24 -3.43
N ILE A 267 7.70 -4.18 -4.67
CA ILE A 267 8.44 -3.60 -5.81
C ILE A 267 7.63 -2.45 -6.42
N SER A 268 8.20 -1.25 -6.51
CA SER A 268 7.54 -0.09 -7.10
C SER A 268 8.51 0.87 -7.77
N SER A 269 8.24 1.42 -8.96
CA SER A 269 9.11 2.52 -9.43
C SER A 269 8.92 3.76 -8.55
N HIS A 270 7.69 4.13 -8.19
CA HIS A 270 7.43 5.26 -7.31
C HIS A 270 6.51 4.88 -6.14
N LEU A 271 7.10 4.71 -4.96
CA LEU A 271 6.38 4.75 -3.68
C LEU A 271 6.42 6.19 -3.16
N ILE A 272 5.28 6.87 -3.19
CA ILE A 272 5.14 8.27 -2.77
C ILE A 272 4.04 8.37 -1.73
N SER A 273 4.34 8.92 -0.57
CA SER A 273 3.35 9.22 0.47
C SER A 273 3.61 10.56 1.14
N SER A 274 2.67 11.05 1.96
CA SER A 274 3.05 12.00 3.01
C SER A 274 3.49 11.21 4.23
N HIS A 275 2.63 10.37 4.81
CA HIS A 275 3.04 9.48 5.90
C HIS A 275 3.01 8.03 5.40
N LEU A 276 4.01 7.23 5.76
CA LEU A 276 4.06 5.77 5.68
C LEU A 276 4.27 5.28 7.12
N ILE A 277 3.18 4.97 7.80
CA ILE A 277 3.20 4.50 9.19
C ILE A 277 2.98 2.98 9.22
N SER A 278 3.70 2.27 10.07
CA SER A 278 3.46 0.86 10.37
C SER A 278 3.81 0.58 11.83
N SER A 279 3.33 -0.52 12.41
CA SER A 279 4.14 -1.15 13.47
C SER A 279 5.19 -2.05 12.82
N HIS A 280 4.78 -2.97 11.94
CA HIS A 280 5.68 -3.88 11.25
C HIS A 280 5.61 -3.72 9.73
N LEU A 281 6.69 -3.20 9.13
CA LEU A 281 6.96 -3.31 7.69
C LEU A 281 8.00 -4.43 7.51
N ILE A 282 7.55 -5.61 7.06
CA ILE A 282 8.38 -6.79 6.89
C ILE A 282 8.38 -7.18 5.42
N SER A 283 9.55 -7.25 4.78
CA SER A 283 9.65 -7.85 3.44
C SER A 283 10.99 -8.46 3.08
N SER A 284 11.06 -9.52 2.27
CA SER A 284 12.39 -10.00 1.84
C SER A 284 13.03 -9.04 0.82
N HIS A 285 12.23 -8.38 -0.03
CA HIS A 285 12.69 -7.38 -0.98
C HIS A 285 11.76 -6.15 -1.01
N LEU A 286 12.23 -5.02 -0.49
CA LEU A 286 11.65 -3.69 -0.70
C LEU A 286 12.51 -2.98 -1.76
N ILE A 287 12.09 -3.02 -3.01
CA ILE A 287 12.82 -2.45 -4.16
C ILE A 287 12.04 -1.29 -4.73
N SER A 288 12.66 -0.12 -4.82
CA SER A 288 12.07 1.01 -5.55
C SER A 288 13.10 1.94 -6.15
N SER A 289 12.78 2.64 -7.24
CA SER A 289 13.62 3.77 -7.65
C SER A 289 13.35 4.97 -6.73
N HIS A 290 12.09 5.34 -6.50
CA HIS A 290 11.76 6.45 -5.60
C HIS A 290 10.90 5.98 -4.42
N LEU A 291 11.44 6.11 -3.21
CA LEU A 291 10.70 5.98 -1.95
C LEU A 291 10.68 7.36 -1.30
N ILE A 292 9.59 8.10 -1.50
CA ILE A 292 9.41 9.48 -1.06
C ILE A 292 8.30 9.52 -0.01
N SER A 293 8.59 10.06 1.17
CA SER A 293 7.59 10.24 2.24
C SER A 293 7.93 11.42 3.14
N SER A 294 6.99 12.23 3.60
CA SER A 294 7.31 13.19 4.67
C SER A 294 7.55 12.49 6.02
N HIS A 295 6.84 11.39 6.34
CA HIS A 295 7.09 10.60 7.55
C HIS A 295 7.00 9.08 7.31
N LEU A 296 8.14 8.39 7.17
CA LEU A 296 8.23 6.93 7.24
C LEU A 296 8.41 6.53 8.71
N ILE A 297 7.33 6.14 9.39
CA ILE A 297 7.31 5.72 10.79
C ILE A 297 7.10 4.21 10.86
N SER A 298 7.92 3.51 11.63
CA SER A 298 7.74 2.09 11.95
C SER A 298 8.09 1.82 13.42
N SER A 299 7.67 0.70 14.01
CA SER A 299 8.46 0.11 15.09
C SER A 299 9.51 -0.83 14.50
N HIS A 300 9.11 -1.74 13.61
CA HIS A 300 10.02 -2.67 12.94
C HIS A 300 9.93 -2.52 11.41
N LEU A 301 10.99 -1.98 10.81
CA LEU A 301 11.28 -2.09 9.39
C LEU A 301 12.32 -3.20 9.22
N ILE A 302 11.89 -4.36 8.73
CA ILE A 302 12.73 -5.56 8.58
C ILE A 302 12.74 -5.97 7.11
N SER A 303 13.92 -5.98 6.47
CA SER A 303 14.02 -6.52 5.11
C SER A 303 15.40 -7.02 4.70
N SER A 304 15.51 -8.21 4.10
CA SER A 304 16.80 -8.69 3.57
C SER A 304 17.38 -7.73 2.52
N HIS A 305 16.55 -7.17 1.63
CA HIS A 305 16.99 -6.17 0.66
C HIS A 305 16.05 -4.96 0.68
N LEU A 306 16.52 -3.85 1.24
CA LEU A 306 15.97 -2.52 0.96
C LEU A 306 16.85 -1.89 -0.12
N ILE A 307 16.29 -1.67 -1.31
CA ILE A 307 17.01 -1.10 -2.45
C ILE A 307 16.25 0.15 -2.90
N SER A 308 16.59 1.28 -2.28
CA SER A 308 16.35 2.61 -2.81
C SER A 308 17.11 2.79 -4.15
N SER A 309 16.70 3.69 -5.05
CA SER A 309 17.70 4.64 -5.59
C SER A 309 17.59 5.93 -4.78
N HIS A 310 16.46 6.63 -4.85
CA HIS A 310 16.15 7.80 -4.02
C HIS A 310 15.17 7.44 -2.88
N LEU A 311 15.72 7.15 -1.69
CA LEU A 311 14.97 7.21 -0.44
C LEU A 311 15.06 8.64 0.13
N ILE A 312 13.96 9.38 0.00
CA ILE A 312 13.87 10.78 0.46
C ILE A 312 12.76 10.85 1.51
N SER A 313 13.08 11.34 2.71
CA SER A 313 12.04 11.59 3.70
C SER A 313 12.39 12.63 4.73
N SER A 314 11.45 13.51 5.11
CA SER A 314 11.72 14.37 6.27
C SER A 314 11.88 13.51 7.53
N HIS A 315 10.95 12.59 7.84
CA HIS A 315 11.01 11.76 9.04
C HIS A 315 11.10 10.25 8.74
N LEU A 316 12.28 9.61 8.64
CA LEU A 316 12.42 8.15 8.74
C LEU A 316 12.70 7.70 10.18
N ILE A 317 11.62 7.31 10.88
CA ILE A 317 11.59 6.89 12.28
C ILE A 317 11.42 5.37 12.38
N SER A 318 12.19 4.73 13.26
CA SER A 318 12.00 3.31 13.61
C SER A 318 12.40 3.05 15.07
N SER A 319 12.00 1.93 15.67
CA SER A 319 12.80 1.35 16.76
C SER A 319 13.83 0.37 16.19
N HIS A 320 13.44 -0.49 15.25
CA HIS A 320 14.33 -1.44 14.60
C HIS A 320 14.26 -1.28 13.07
N LEU A 321 15.35 -0.80 12.47
CA LEU A 321 15.62 -0.88 11.05
C LEU A 321 16.67 -1.99 10.84
N ILE A 322 16.20 -3.18 10.43
CA ILE A 322 17.03 -4.38 10.27
C ILE A 322 17.06 -4.79 8.80
N SER A 323 18.24 -4.98 8.25
CA SER A 323 18.43 -5.53 6.90
C SER A 323 19.67 -6.41 6.79
N SER A 324 19.80 -7.18 5.70
CA SER A 324 21.13 -7.58 5.23
C SER A 324 21.69 -6.52 4.29
N HIS A 325 20.91 -6.05 3.31
CA HIS A 325 21.35 -5.00 2.38
C HIS A 325 20.42 -3.79 2.44
N LEU A 326 20.95 -2.64 2.85
CA LEU A 326 20.36 -1.32 2.63
C LEU A 326 21.17 -0.60 1.55
N ILE A 327 20.66 -0.64 0.32
CA ILE A 327 21.28 -0.04 -0.86
C ILE A 327 20.49 1.23 -1.22
N SER A 328 21.19 2.31 -1.53
CA SER A 328 20.64 3.64 -1.85
C SER A 328 21.59 4.40 -2.77
N SER A 329 21.20 5.57 -3.30
CA SER A 329 22.14 6.48 -3.97
C SER A 329 22.41 7.82 -3.25
N HIS A 330 21.63 8.40 -2.34
CA HIS A 330 20.19 8.58 -2.43
C HIS A 330 19.47 8.30 -1.11
N LEU A 331 20.07 8.66 0.03
CA LEU A 331 19.37 8.87 1.31
C LEU A 331 19.40 10.36 1.65
N ILE A 332 18.25 11.03 1.75
CA ILE A 332 18.16 12.47 2.05
C ILE A 332 17.05 12.71 3.09
N SER A 333 17.36 13.28 4.27
CA SER A 333 16.38 13.29 5.37
C SER A 333 16.51 14.28 6.55
N SER A 334 15.44 14.47 7.36
CA SER A 334 15.33 15.51 8.41
C SER A 334 14.49 15.34 9.75
N HIS A 335 14.46 14.21 10.52
CA HIS A 335 14.13 14.16 12.01
C HIS A 335 14.69 13.03 12.99
N LEU A 336 15.77 12.29 12.64
CA LEU A 336 16.82 11.66 13.49
C LEU A 336 16.60 10.74 14.70
N ILE A 337 15.73 9.72 14.72
CA ILE A 337 15.83 8.60 15.68
C ILE A 337 15.58 7.23 15.02
N SER A 338 16.50 6.28 15.23
CA SER A 338 16.25 4.82 15.23
C SER A 338 16.98 4.16 16.40
N SER A 339 16.37 3.36 17.27
CA SER A 339 17.16 2.74 18.35
C SER A 339 18.19 1.74 17.79
N HIS A 340 17.77 0.82 16.91
CA HIS A 340 18.66 -0.14 16.27
C HIS A 340 18.61 -0.02 14.74
N LEU A 341 19.70 0.46 14.14
CA LEU A 341 19.97 0.37 12.70
C LEU A 341 21.01 -0.74 12.50
N ILE A 342 20.56 -1.89 11.99
CA ILE A 342 21.38 -3.08 11.78
C ILE A 342 21.36 -3.46 10.30
N SER A 343 22.52 -3.50 9.64
CA SER A 343 22.62 -3.87 8.21
C SER A 343 23.94 -4.54 7.89
N SER A 344 24.00 -5.71 7.25
CA SER A 344 25.32 -6.25 6.87
C SER A 344 26.01 -5.39 5.80
N HIS A 345 25.24 -4.74 4.92
CA HIS A 345 25.73 -3.80 3.91
C HIS A 345 24.82 -2.56 3.81
N LEU A 346 25.25 -1.46 4.44
CA LEU A 346 24.69 -0.13 4.26
C LEU A 346 25.52 0.58 3.18
N ILE A 347 25.02 0.62 1.94
CA ILE A 347 25.71 1.17 0.76
C ILE A 347 24.90 2.32 0.18
N SER A 348 25.49 3.53 0.12
CA SER A 348 24.81 4.72 -0.42
C SER A 348 25.78 5.72 -1.01
N SER A 349 25.60 6.26 -2.23
CA SER A 349 26.55 7.30 -2.69
C SER A 349 26.43 8.61 -1.88
N HIS A 350 25.23 8.94 -1.40
CA HIS A 350 24.91 10.10 -0.55
C HIS A 350 24.07 9.71 0.68
N LEU A 351 24.78 9.49 1.79
CA LEU A 351 24.46 9.61 3.21
C LEU A 351 24.02 11.01 3.68
N ILE A 352 22.94 11.61 3.18
CA ILE A 352 22.58 12.99 3.58
C ILE A 352 21.50 13.02 4.67
N SER A 353 21.84 13.75 5.73
CA SER A 353 20.92 14.17 6.78
C SER A 353 21.33 15.52 7.36
N SER A 354 20.50 16.11 8.21
CA SER A 354 21.02 16.98 9.25
C SER A 354 21.48 16.11 10.43
N HIS A 355 20.62 15.65 11.34
CA HIS A 355 21.05 14.83 12.48
C HIS A 355 20.86 13.33 12.21
N LEU A 356 21.60 12.47 12.90
CA LEU A 356 21.54 11.01 12.86
C LEU A 356 21.70 10.53 14.30
N ILE A 357 20.63 10.10 15.00
CA ILE A 357 20.70 9.53 16.36
C ILE A 357 20.33 8.04 16.36
N SER A 358 21.22 7.18 16.84
CA SER A 358 20.85 5.77 17.09
C SER A 358 21.50 5.19 18.34
N SER A 359 20.80 4.37 19.14
CA SER A 359 21.50 3.71 20.24
C SER A 359 22.50 2.68 19.72
N HIS A 360 22.17 1.99 18.62
CA HIS A 360 23.08 1.07 17.93
C HIS A 360 22.99 1.23 16.41
N LEU A 361 24.08 1.71 15.79
CA LEU A 361 24.34 1.58 14.36
C LEU A 361 25.36 0.46 14.18
N ILE A 362 24.91 -0.71 13.70
CA ILE A 362 25.72 -1.91 13.55
C ILE A 362 25.73 -2.33 12.08
N SER A 363 26.91 -2.37 11.45
CA SER A 363 27.00 -2.85 10.06
C SER A 363 28.34 -3.44 9.66
N SER A 364 28.39 -4.60 9.00
CA SER A 364 29.70 -5.12 8.54
C SER A 364 30.34 -4.19 7.50
N HIS A 365 29.55 -3.56 6.65
CA HIS A 365 30.02 -2.55 5.69
C HIS A 365 29.09 -1.33 5.68
N LEU A 366 29.60 -0.18 6.12
CA LEU A 366 29.05 1.14 5.88
C LEU A 366 29.90 1.80 4.79
N ILE A 367 29.38 1.86 3.57
CA ILE A 367 30.09 2.39 2.40
C ILE A 367 29.31 3.57 1.82
N SER A 368 29.91 4.76 1.78
CA SER A 368 29.27 5.91 1.13
C SER A 368 30.22 6.97 0.59
N SER A 369 30.05 7.45 -0.65
CA SER A 369 30.95 8.53 -1.13
C SER A 369 30.81 9.82 -0.30
N HIS A 370 29.60 10.16 0.13
CA HIS A 370 29.35 11.29 1.02
C HIS A 370 28.47 10.86 2.18
N LEU A 371 28.99 10.91 3.40
CA LEU A 371 28.25 10.84 4.66
C LEU A 371 28.21 12.27 5.23
N ILE A 372 27.09 12.95 5.05
CA ILE A 372 26.89 14.35 5.46
C ILE A 372 25.80 14.42 6.51
N SER A 373 26.15 15.01 7.65
CA SER A 373 25.27 15.33 8.76
C SER A 373 25.66 16.70 9.33
N SER A 374 24.73 17.38 10.01
CA SER A 374 25.10 18.27 11.10
C SER A 374 25.44 17.45 12.36
N HIS A 375 24.68 16.42 12.73
CA HIS A 375 25.00 15.60 13.92
C HIS A 375 24.98 14.11 13.61
N LEU A 376 25.94 13.35 14.12
CA LEU A 376 25.97 11.90 14.10
C LEU A 376 26.18 11.42 15.54
N ILE A 377 25.08 11.19 16.23
CA ILE A 377 25.00 10.76 17.62
C ILE A 377 24.73 9.26 17.66
N SER A 378 25.51 8.48 18.39
CA SER A 378 25.11 7.10 18.71
C SER A 378 25.77 6.53 19.95
N SER A 379 25.10 5.68 20.75
CA SER A 379 25.85 5.02 21.84
C SER A 379 26.87 4.02 21.28
N HIS A 380 26.50 3.26 20.24
CA HIS A 380 27.39 2.31 19.58
C HIS A 380 27.34 2.46 18.06
N LEU A 381 28.44 2.94 17.47
CA LEU A 381 28.72 2.84 16.03
C LEU A 381 29.75 1.72 15.84
N ILE A 382 29.28 0.57 15.38
CA ILE A 382 30.09 -0.64 15.21
C ILE A 382 30.07 -1.05 13.74
N SER A 383 31.23 -1.09 13.09
CA SER A 383 31.33 -1.64 11.73
C SER A 383 32.68 -2.26 11.41
N SER A 384 32.75 -3.37 10.67
CA SER A 384 34.07 -3.84 10.21
C SER A 384 34.69 -2.84 9.23
N HIS A 385 33.91 -2.33 8.27
CA HIS A 385 34.37 -1.33 7.32
C HIS A 385 33.47 -0.10 7.33
N LEU A 386 34.02 1.05 7.73
CA LEU A 386 33.43 2.38 7.50
C LEU A 386 34.28 3.06 6.41
N ILE A 387 33.76 3.08 5.18
CA ILE A 387 34.48 3.60 4.01
C ILE A 387 33.69 4.77 3.43
N SER A 388 34.25 5.98 3.44
CA SER A 388 33.59 7.14 2.83
C SER A 388 34.53 8.22 2.32
N SER A 389 34.39 8.68 1.07
CA SER A 389 35.30 9.74 0.57
C SER A 389 35.16 11.07 1.35
N HIS A 390 33.94 11.40 1.79
CA HIS A 390 33.68 12.55 2.65
C HIS A 390 32.79 12.14 3.82
N LEU A 391 33.33 12.14 5.03
CA LEU A 391 32.57 12.07 6.28
C LEU A 391 32.56 13.48 6.89
N ILE A 392 31.39 14.13 6.85
CA ILE A 392 31.18 15.50 7.32
C ILE A 392 30.10 15.48 8.41
N SER A 393 30.43 15.93 9.61
CA SER A 393 29.49 16.03 10.73
C SER A 393 29.87 17.19 11.66
N SER A 394 29.02 18.20 11.90
CA SER A 394 29.38 19.23 12.88
C SER A 394 29.51 18.69 14.31
N HIS A 395 28.77 17.64 14.67
CA HIS A 395 28.93 16.89 15.92
C HIS A 395 28.84 15.37 15.71
N LEU A 396 30.00 14.70 15.60
CA LEU A 396 30.10 13.25 15.68
C LEU A 396 30.28 12.86 17.16
N ILE A 397 29.23 12.33 17.79
CA ILE A 397 29.18 11.97 19.21
C ILE A 397 28.92 10.47 19.32
N SER A 398 29.82 9.70 19.93
CA SER A 398 29.49 8.30 20.24
C SER A 398 30.21 7.69 21.44
N SER A 399 29.51 6.96 22.32
CA SER A 399 30.21 6.33 23.45
C SER A 399 31.20 5.25 23.01
N HIS A 400 30.88 4.51 21.95
CA HIS A 400 31.77 3.56 21.31
C HIS A 400 31.71 3.71 19.78
N LEU A 401 32.83 4.14 19.19
CA LEU A 401 33.10 4.03 17.75
C LEU A 401 34.12 2.91 17.57
N ILE A 402 33.67 1.77 17.04
CA ILE A 402 34.47 0.57 16.86
C ILE A 402 34.47 0.19 15.38
N SER A 403 35.65 0.21 14.73
CA SER A 403 35.74 -0.33 13.37
C SER A 403 37.10 -0.90 12.97
N SER A 404 37.15 -2.05 12.28
CA SER A 404 38.46 -2.60 11.89
C SER A 404 39.14 -1.74 10.81
N HIS A 405 38.35 -1.13 9.92
CA HIS A 405 38.83 -0.14 8.95
C HIS A 405 37.91 1.08 8.89
N LEU A 406 38.42 2.23 9.33
CA LEU A 406 37.84 3.56 9.06
C LEU A 406 38.69 4.22 7.96
N ILE A 407 38.12 4.32 6.75
CA ILE A 407 38.81 4.84 5.57
C ILE A 407 38.04 6.04 5.02
N SER A 408 38.62 7.23 5.05
CA SER A 408 37.96 8.42 4.51
C SER A 408 38.89 9.52 4.01
N SER A 409 38.79 9.92 2.73
CA SER A 409 39.69 10.96 2.19
C SER A 409 39.54 12.31 2.90
N HIS A 410 38.33 12.63 3.37
CA HIS A 410 38.06 13.78 4.23
C HIS A 410 37.18 13.36 5.41
N LEU A 411 37.71 13.46 6.63
CA LEU A 411 36.94 13.42 7.88
C LEU A 411 36.93 14.83 8.46
N ILE A 412 35.78 15.49 8.40
CA ILE A 412 35.59 16.88 8.81
C ILE A 412 34.53 16.92 9.91
N SER A 413 34.91 17.34 11.12
CA SER A 413 33.93 17.51 12.21
C SER A 413 34.30 18.57 13.24
N SER A 414 33.42 19.54 13.49
CA SER A 414 33.72 20.58 14.50
C SER A 414 33.83 20.01 15.92
N HIS A 415 33.07 18.97 16.24
CA HIS A 415 33.20 18.19 17.46
C HIS A 415 33.22 16.69 17.14
N LEU A 416 34.31 16.01 17.48
CA LEU A 416 34.40 14.55 17.53
C LEU A 416 34.52 14.14 18.99
N ILE A 417 33.45 13.62 19.57
CA ILE A 417 33.37 13.24 20.99
C ILE A 417 33.14 11.73 21.06
N SER A 418 34.08 10.98 21.64
CA SER A 418 33.85 9.55 21.87
C SER A 418 34.59 8.97 23.08
N SER A 419 33.88 8.27 23.97
CA SER A 419 34.55 7.67 25.14
C SER A 419 35.51 6.52 24.76
N HIS A 420 35.19 5.77 23.70
CA HIS A 420 36.05 4.75 23.11
C HIS A 420 36.06 4.86 21.59
N LEU A 421 37.19 5.27 21.02
CA LEU A 421 37.49 5.17 19.59
C LEU A 421 38.48 4.02 19.40
N ILE A 422 38.03 2.92 18.79
CA ILE A 422 38.82 1.71 18.57
C ILE A 422 38.84 1.41 17.08
N SER A 423 40.03 1.39 16.46
CA SER A 423 40.16 0.90 15.08
C SER A 423 41.50 0.26 14.75
N SER A 424 41.52 -0.88 14.07
CA SER A 424 42.81 -1.46 13.64
C SER A 424 43.50 -0.64 12.55
N HIS A 425 42.72 0.03 11.68
CA HIS A 425 43.22 0.98 10.70
C HIS A 425 42.31 2.22 10.65
N LEU A 426 42.90 3.40 10.82
CA LEU A 426 42.29 4.69 10.52
C LEU A 426 43.13 5.36 9.43
N ILE A 427 42.55 5.51 8.24
CA ILE A 427 43.22 6.03 7.04
C ILE A 427 42.44 7.23 6.53
N SER A 428 43.03 8.43 6.60
CA SER A 428 42.38 9.65 6.11
C SER A 428 43.35 10.68 5.54
N SER A 429 43.21 11.08 4.28
CA SER A 429 44.11 12.09 3.70
C SER A 429 43.98 13.48 4.37
N HIS A 430 42.79 13.83 4.86
CA HIS A 430 42.55 15.02 5.67
C HIS A 430 41.66 14.66 6.87
N LEU A 431 42.16 14.89 8.08
CA LEU A 431 41.34 14.95 9.30
C LEU A 431 41.35 16.38 9.83
N ILE A 432 40.17 16.99 9.87
CA ILE A 432 39.94 18.34 10.34
C ILE A 432 38.93 18.28 11.48
N SER A 433 39.38 18.61 12.70
CA SER A 433 38.48 18.79 13.83
C SER A 433 38.91 19.95 14.72
N SER A 434 37.96 20.79 15.13
CA SER A 434 38.23 21.87 16.09
C SER A 434 38.21 21.37 17.53
N HIS A 435 37.49 20.28 17.83
CA HIS A 435 37.42 19.70 19.17
C HIS A 435 37.34 18.18 19.08
N LEU A 436 38.46 17.50 19.37
CA LEU A 436 38.49 16.06 19.57
C LEU A 436 38.52 15.77 21.07
N ILE A 437 37.55 15.01 21.54
CA ILE A 437 37.45 14.59 22.95
C ILE A 437 37.31 13.08 22.97
N SER A 438 38.36 12.39 23.44
CA SER A 438 38.31 10.94 23.67
C SER A 438 39.02 10.51 24.93
N SER A 439 38.36 9.70 25.77
CA SER A 439 38.98 9.10 26.96
C SER A 439 39.83 7.88 26.64
N HIS A 440 39.43 7.08 25.65
CA HIS A 440 40.19 5.92 25.18
C HIS A 440 40.24 5.89 23.65
N LEU A 441 41.44 5.80 23.13
CA LEU A 441 41.78 6.00 21.72
C LEU A 441 42.82 4.93 21.37
N ILE A 442 42.40 3.92 20.61
CA ILE A 442 43.17 2.69 20.36
C ILE A 442 43.25 2.44 18.86
N SER A 443 44.45 2.48 18.31
CA SER A 443 44.71 2.01 16.95
C SER A 443 46.07 1.38 16.78
N SER A 444 46.14 0.33 15.96
CA SER A 444 47.40 -0.25 15.47
C SER A 444 48.02 0.56 14.32
N HIS A 445 47.21 1.25 13.51
CA HIS A 445 47.67 1.98 12.32
C HIS A 445 46.85 3.25 12.04
N LEU A 446 47.41 4.40 12.40
CA LEU A 446 46.99 5.70 11.86
C LEU A 446 47.77 6.00 10.57
N ILE A 447 47.07 6.43 9.53
CA ILE A 447 47.67 7.04 8.34
C ILE A 447 46.89 8.32 8.02
N SER A 448 47.54 9.48 8.17
CA SER A 448 47.00 10.76 7.71
C SER A 448 48.08 11.64 7.09
N SER A 449 47.76 12.27 5.95
CA SER A 449 48.63 13.26 5.32
C SER A 449 48.45 14.67 5.87
N HIS A 450 47.27 15.02 6.40
CA HIS A 450 46.97 16.35 6.92
C HIS A 450 46.11 16.32 8.18
N LEU A 451 46.64 16.99 9.21
CA LEU A 451 46.11 17.19 10.55
C LEU A 451 45.93 18.70 10.75
N ILE A 452 44.80 19.13 11.32
CA ILE A 452 44.57 20.52 11.72
C ILE A 452 44.04 20.55 13.16
N SER A 453 44.85 21.07 14.09
CA SER A 453 44.48 21.18 15.51
C SER A 453 44.70 22.57 16.10
N SER A 454 43.62 23.13 16.60
CA SER A 454 43.62 23.93 17.83
C SER A 454 42.56 23.28 18.72
N HIS A 455 42.96 22.65 19.85
CA HIS A 455 42.12 21.87 20.78
C HIS A 455 41.81 20.39 20.39
N LEU A 456 42.80 19.64 19.86
CA LEU A 456 42.72 18.17 19.74
C LEU A 456 43.18 17.40 21.00
N ILE A 457 43.87 18.05 21.94
CA ILE A 457 44.45 17.42 23.14
C ILE A 457 45.73 18.11 23.62
N SER A 458 46.71 17.33 24.09
CA SER A 458 47.92 17.77 24.79
C SER A 458 48.65 18.92 24.11
N SER A 459 48.86 20.03 24.84
CA SER A 459 49.49 21.29 24.36
C SER A 459 48.85 21.93 23.10
N HIS A 460 47.75 21.37 22.59
CA HIS A 460 47.16 21.73 21.30
C HIS A 460 46.52 20.51 20.57
N LEU A 461 47.14 19.33 20.71
CA LEU A 461 47.24 18.27 19.71
C LEU A 461 47.13 16.86 20.35
N ILE A 462 46.53 15.91 19.61
CA ILE A 462 46.64 14.46 19.83
C ILE A 462 46.75 13.77 18.46
#